data_AF-A0A815X8K0-F1
#
_entry.id   AF-A0A815X8K0-F1
#
_cell.length_a   1.000
_cell.length_b   1.000
_cell.length_c   1.000
_cell.angle_alpha   90.00
_cell.angle_beta   90.00
_cell.angle_gamma   90.00
#
_symmetry.space_group_name_H-M   'P 1'
#
loop_
_entity.id
_entity.type
_entity.pdbx_description
1 polymer ?
#
loop_
_entity_poly.entity_id
_entity_poly.type
_entity_poly.pdbx_seq_one_letter_code
_entity_poly.pdbx_strand_id
1 'polypeptide(L)'
;MNAFCTLVNQTISNSLIQFYSNQYVSASVTPSNVFQLQTKAFISQFISSTRNGFLLSLTMIRNITQSNALLSGELINFGFYLSTRYSLIPNSRSYGNCTCTSSATCISQSAIYGLLNDAVLFNVPGVYTGCYIIESLLQSSLQCFYNQTCINKLQSYFQVSSLMNVTALDISLSNKFFENSTIADVLDQLMVEEWKNSSMLHHICDSDFVTQQWIDYLATLSENSKLNYTDFRVTSTFTFQTMNALCTLVNQTISNSLIQFYSNQYVSASVTPSNVFQLQTDAFVSQFKSSATNGFLLSLATIRKTTQSNSLFSGHLTNYLLYESGGAMARIARWYGNCTCTSSATCISQSPMYDLANDTILFSVPGLYTGCYIIESLLQSDLQCFYNQTCINKLQSYLGSSTLMNVTALDISLSIQYLENSTIADVLDQLMVEEWKNS
;
A
#
# COMPACT_ATOMS: atom_id res chain seq x y z
N MET A 1 6.49 16.66 -5.44
CA MET A 1 7.66 16.92 -4.57
C MET A 1 7.34 17.89 -3.44
N ASN A 2 6.90 19.13 -3.69
CA ASN A 2 6.61 20.12 -2.62
C ASN A 2 5.68 19.58 -1.52
N ALA A 3 4.57 18.93 -1.89
CA ALA A 3 3.66 18.29 -0.92
C ALA A 3 4.35 17.23 -0.03
N PHE A 4 5.30 16.45 -0.59
CA PHE A 4 6.11 15.50 0.19
C PHE A 4 7.10 16.22 1.11
N CYS A 5 7.78 17.26 0.63
CA CYS A 5 8.67 18.07 1.47
C CYS A 5 7.91 18.73 2.63
N THR A 6 6.73 19.28 2.37
CA THR A 6 5.86 19.86 3.40
C THR A 6 5.39 18.80 4.37
N LEU A 7 4.94 17.63 3.88
CA LEU A 7 4.51 16.52 4.72
C LEU A 7 5.65 15.99 5.59
N VAL A 8 6.84 15.74 5.01
CA VAL A 8 8.04 15.34 5.74
C VAL A 8 8.41 16.38 6.79
N ASN A 9 8.47 17.66 6.43
CA ASN A 9 8.82 18.74 7.36
C ASN A 9 7.79 18.88 8.49
N GLN A 10 6.51 18.72 8.18
CA GLN A 10 5.44 18.79 9.17
C GLN A 10 5.45 17.54 10.07
N THR A 11 5.71 16.35 9.53
CA THR A 11 5.91 15.13 10.31
C THR A 11 7.12 15.27 11.24
N ILE A 12 8.26 15.75 10.74
CA ILE A 12 9.46 16.01 11.56
C ILE A 12 9.17 17.07 12.62
N SER A 13 8.54 18.19 12.26
CA SER A 13 8.22 19.28 13.19
C SER A 13 7.24 18.83 14.28
N ASN A 14 6.19 18.08 13.93
CA ASN A 14 5.23 17.56 14.90
C ASN A 14 5.89 16.55 15.83
N SER A 15 6.72 15.67 15.29
CA SER A 15 7.51 14.74 16.10
C SER A 15 8.50 15.47 16.99
N LEU A 16 9.15 16.54 16.53
CA LEU A 16 10.08 17.35 17.33
C LEU A 16 9.37 18.06 18.48
N ILE A 17 8.16 18.60 18.23
CA ILE A 17 7.34 19.21 19.28
C ILE A 17 6.99 18.19 20.36
N GLN A 18 6.56 16.98 19.95
CA GLN A 18 6.32 15.88 20.89
C GLN A 18 7.60 15.47 21.61
N PHE A 19 8.72 15.42 20.88
CA PHE A 19 10.02 15.13 21.47
C PHE A 19 10.33 16.14 22.57
N TYR A 20 10.42 17.44 22.26
CA TYR A 20 10.74 18.49 23.24
C TYR A 20 9.74 18.63 24.39
N SER A 21 8.51 18.12 24.25
CA SER A 21 7.50 18.14 25.31
C SER A 21 7.72 17.10 26.42
N ASN A 22 8.55 16.08 26.18
CA ASN A 22 8.85 15.06 27.19
C ASN A 22 10.02 15.48 28.09
N GLN A 23 9.96 15.11 29.36
CA GLN A 23 11.11 15.23 30.27
C GLN A 23 12.09 14.08 30.05
N TYR A 24 13.27 14.39 29.50
CA TYR A 24 14.34 13.40 29.25
C TYR A 24 15.49 13.43 30.25
N VAL A 25 15.45 14.36 31.20
CA VAL A 25 16.46 14.49 32.26
C VAL A 25 15.76 14.27 33.58
N SER A 26 16.15 13.23 34.32
CA SER A 26 15.67 13.03 35.68
C SER A 26 16.25 14.11 36.59
N ALA A 27 15.56 14.45 37.68
CA ALA A 27 16.07 15.36 38.71
C ALA A 27 17.27 14.79 39.51
N SER A 28 17.85 13.67 39.09
CA SER A 28 18.87 12.91 39.81
C SER A 28 20.16 12.79 39.01
N VAL A 29 21.29 12.84 39.73
CA VAL A 29 22.63 12.79 39.15
C VAL A 29 22.86 11.45 38.46
N THR A 30 22.92 11.47 37.13
CA THR A 30 23.17 10.29 36.29
C THR A 30 24.65 10.21 35.92
N PRO A 31 25.29 9.02 35.98
CA PRO A 31 26.64 8.83 35.45
C PRO A 31 26.72 9.19 33.96
N SER A 32 27.79 9.89 33.56
CA SER A 32 27.94 10.44 32.19
C SER A 32 27.80 9.39 31.08
N ASN A 33 28.30 8.17 31.31
CA ASN A 33 28.17 7.06 30.37
C ASN A 33 26.71 6.59 30.19
N VAL A 34 25.94 6.55 31.29
CA VAL A 34 24.52 6.16 31.28
C VAL A 34 23.69 7.24 30.63
N PHE A 35 23.96 8.51 30.94
CA PHE A 35 23.31 9.65 30.29
C PHE A 35 23.54 9.63 28.77
N GLN A 36 24.79 9.45 28.33
CA GLN A 36 25.12 9.38 26.89
C GLN A 36 24.46 8.19 26.18
N LEU A 37 24.39 7.02 26.84
CA LEU A 37 23.70 5.85 26.30
C LEU A 37 22.20 6.10 26.17
N GLN A 38 21.57 6.68 27.18
CA GLN A 38 20.15 7.02 27.18
C GLN A 38 19.83 8.08 26.12
N THR A 39 20.62 9.15 26.04
CA THR A 39 20.46 10.18 24.99
C THR A 39 20.60 9.59 23.60
N LYS A 40 21.58 8.71 23.37
CA LYS A 40 21.72 8.01 22.07
C LYS A 40 20.52 7.11 21.78
N ALA A 41 20.00 6.39 22.76
CA ALA A 41 18.81 5.58 22.61
C ALA A 41 17.59 6.45 22.25
N PHE A 42 17.32 7.52 23.01
CA PHE A 42 16.21 8.45 22.77
C PHE A 42 16.28 9.15 21.41
N ILE A 43 17.46 9.51 20.94
CA ILE A 43 17.63 10.12 19.62
C ILE A 43 17.40 9.08 18.51
N SER A 44 17.97 7.88 18.64
CA SER A 44 17.78 6.79 17.66
C SER A 44 16.30 6.41 17.51
N GLN A 45 15.60 6.44 18.64
CA GLN A 45 14.18 6.18 18.79
C GLN A 45 13.26 7.22 18.15
N PHE A 46 13.54 8.49 18.43
CA PHE A 46 12.83 9.63 17.85
C PHE A 46 12.92 9.59 16.32
N ILE A 47 14.11 9.31 15.78
CA ILE A 47 14.36 9.22 14.35
C ILE A 47 13.58 8.04 13.74
N SER A 48 13.63 6.87 14.40
CA SER A 48 12.98 5.66 13.92
C SER A 48 11.45 5.77 13.90
N SER A 49 10.82 6.20 14.99
CA SER A 49 9.36 6.35 15.08
C SER A 49 8.79 7.37 14.09
N THR A 50 9.51 8.47 13.86
CA THR A 50 9.12 9.52 12.91
C THR A 50 9.17 9.02 11.46
N ARG A 51 10.24 8.29 11.11
CA ARG A 51 10.42 7.68 9.77
C ARG A 51 9.31 6.71 9.45
N ASN A 52 9.04 5.88 10.42
CA ASN A 52 8.13 4.79 10.28
C ASN A 52 6.66 5.23 10.19
N GLY A 53 6.26 6.26 10.94
CA GLY A 53 4.91 6.83 10.82
C GLY A 53 4.65 7.48 9.46
N PHE A 54 5.67 8.14 8.89
CA PHE A 54 5.61 8.68 7.54
C PHE A 54 5.48 7.57 6.49
N LEU A 55 6.32 6.54 6.59
CA LEU A 55 6.29 5.41 5.64
C LEU A 55 4.98 4.64 5.69
N LEU A 56 4.41 4.45 6.89
CA LEU A 56 3.10 3.84 7.05
C LEU A 56 2.05 4.64 6.29
N SER A 57 2.05 5.97 6.46
CA SER A 57 1.11 6.86 5.77
C SER A 57 1.30 6.83 4.24
N LEU A 58 2.55 6.82 3.78
CA LEU A 58 2.88 6.76 2.35
C LEU A 58 2.47 5.43 1.73
N THR A 59 2.83 4.32 2.39
CA THR A 59 2.47 2.95 1.98
C THR A 59 0.96 2.78 1.94
N MET A 60 0.28 3.35 2.94
CA MET A 60 -1.17 3.37 3.02
C MET A 60 -1.79 4.10 1.82
N ILE A 61 -1.30 5.29 1.47
CA ILE A 61 -1.76 6.02 0.27
C ILE A 61 -1.55 5.20 -1.00
N ARG A 62 -0.36 4.63 -1.19
CA ARG A 62 0.00 3.81 -2.37
C ARG A 62 -0.93 2.61 -2.53
N ASN A 63 -1.14 1.88 -1.42
CA ASN A 63 -2.00 0.71 -1.39
C ASN A 63 -3.46 1.08 -1.67
N ILE A 64 -3.98 2.20 -1.15
CA ILE A 64 -5.35 2.66 -1.48
C ILE A 64 -5.51 2.93 -2.96
N THR A 65 -4.55 3.66 -3.56
CA THR A 65 -4.60 4.01 -4.98
C THR A 65 -4.58 2.77 -5.86
N GLN A 66 -3.76 1.78 -5.52
CA GLN A 66 -3.64 0.53 -6.26
C GLN A 66 -4.79 -0.45 -6.00
N SER A 67 -5.06 -0.78 -4.74
CA SER A 67 -6.08 -1.77 -4.33
C SER A 67 -7.48 -1.41 -4.81
N ASN A 68 -7.80 -0.12 -4.88
CA ASN A 68 -9.10 0.32 -5.41
C ASN A 68 -9.03 0.65 -6.90
N ALA A 69 -7.90 0.38 -7.56
CA ALA A 69 -7.63 0.74 -8.94
C ALA A 69 -8.04 2.20 -9.25
N LEU A 70 -7.79 3.14 -8.33
CA LEU A 70 -8.39 4.48 -8.40
C LEU A 70 -8.04 5.17 -9.72
N LEU A 71 -9.04 5.69 -10.41
CA LEU A 71 -8.83 6.37 -11.68
C LEU A 71 -7.96 7.61 -11.47
N SER A 72 -6.84 7.71 -12.20
CA SER A 72 -6.04 8.94 -12.21
C SER A 72 -6.79 10.03 -12.96
N GLY A 73 -6.72 11.27 -12.48
CA GLY A 73 -7.40 12.41 -13.13
C GLY A 73 -6.97 12.64 -14.57
N GLU A 74 -5.74 12.28 -14.90
CA GLU A 74 -5.15 12.39 -16.26
C GLU A 74 -5.29 11.09 -17.08
N LEU A 75 -6.00 10.08 -16.58
CA LEU A 75 -6.22 8.78 -17.24
C LEU A 75 -4.92 8.08 -17.68
N ILE A 76 -3.86 8.25 -16.89
CA ILE A 76 -2.53 7.66 -17.12
C ILE A 76 -2.46 6.19 -16.70
N ASN A 77 -3.35 5.71 -15.82
CA ASN A 77 -3.47 4.29 -15.48
C ASN A 77 -4.50 3.53 -16.33
N PHE A 78 -5.68 4.11 -16.56
CA PHE A 78 -6.74 3.46 -17.32
C PHE A 78 -7.27 4.40 -18.40
N GLY A 79 -7.25 3.93 -19.65
CA GLY A 79 -8.03 4.52 -20.73
C GLY A 79 -9.43 3.90 -20.80
N PHE A 80 -10.28 4.41 -21.68
CA PHE A 80 -11.59 3.82 -21.93
C PHE A 80 -11.84 3.69 -23.43
N TYR A 81 -12.49 2.61 -23.82
CA TYR A 81 -13.04 2.47 -25.16
C TYR A 81 -14.55 2.25 -25.10
N LEU A 82 -15.24 2.76 -26.11
CA LEU A 82 -16.69 2.63 -26.22
C LEU A 82 -17.03 1.24 -26.76
N SER A 83 -17.83 0.49 -26.02
CA SER A 83 -18.39 -0.77 -26.51
C SER A 83 -19.53 -0.53 -27.49
N THR A 84 -19.89 -1.58 -28.23
CA THR A 84 -21.05 -1.60 -29.13
C THR A 84 -22.40 -1.38 -28.42
N ARG A 85 -22.43 -1.38 -27.08
CA ARG A 85 -23.61 -1.09 -26.24
C ARG A 85 -23.52 0.26 -25.52
N TYR A 86 -22.70 1.20 -26.01
CA TYR A 86 -22.50 2.53 -25.41
C TYR A 86 -21.99 2.52 -23.95
N SER A 87 -21.49 1.38 -23.49
CA SER A 87 -20.82 1.24 -22.20
C SER A 87 -19.33 1.46 -22.37
N LEU A 88 -18.68 2.18 -21.46
CA LEU A 88 -17.24 2.34 -21.47
C LEU A 88 -16.58 1.16 -20.78
N ILE A 89 -15.61 0.56 -21.48
CA ILE A 89 -14.82 -0.52 -20.92
C ILE A 89 -13.44 0.06 -20.56
N PRO A 90 -13.00 -0.07 -19.30
CA PRO A 90 -11.66 0.36 -18.92
C PRO A 90 -10.63 -0.50 -19.64
N ASN A 91 -9.59 0.15 -20.15
CA ASN A 91 -8.41 -0.50 -20.72
C ASN A 91 -7.20 -0.07 -19.92
N SER A 92 -6.47 -1.05 -19.41
CA SER A 92 -5.24 -0.79 -18.67
C SER A 92 -4.18 -0.18 -19.58
N ARG A 93 -3.56 0.92 -19.15
CA ARG A 93 -2.41 1.45 -19.87
C ARG A 93 -1.19 0.57 -19.63
N SER A 94 -0.32 0.54 -20.62
CA SER A 94 0.93 -0.22 -20.58
C SER A 94 2.12 0.74 -20.56
N TYR A 95 3.10 0.42 -19.73
CA TYR A 95 4.37 1.13 -19.63
C TYR A 95 5.50 0.10 -19.75
N GLY A 96 6.21 0.12 -20.89
CA GLY A 96 7.14 -0.95 -21.23
C GLY A 96 6.42 -2.29 -21.41
N ASN A 97 6.90 -3.33 -20.74
CA ASN A 97 6.33 -4.69 -20.78
C ASN A 97 5.35 -4.96 -19.61
N CYS A 98 4.81 -3.91 -19.00
CA CYS A 98 4.04 -3.97 -17.76
C CYS A 98 2.73 -3.18 -17.91
N THR A 99 1.62 -3.67 -17.34
CA THR A 99 0.30 -3.01 -17.43
C THR A 99 -0.19 -2.54 -16.07
N CYS A 100 -0.97 -1.46 -16.01
CA CYS A 100 -1.47 -0.90 -14.75
C CYS A 100 -2.41 -1.81 -13.98
N THR A 101 -2.84 -2.91 -14.60
CA THR A 101 -3.61 -3.98 -13.97
C THR A 101 -2.68 -5.02 -13.36
N SER A 102 -1.53 -5.30 -13.97
CA SER A 102 -0.55 -6.24 -13.42
C SER A 102 0.23 -5.62 -12.25
N SER A 103 0.63 -4.35 -12.36
CA SER A 103 1.32 -3.64 -11.28
C SER A 103 1.09 -2.13 -11.30
N ALA A 104 0.88 -1.54 -10.12
CA ALA A 104 0.92 -0.09 -9.98
C ALA A 104 2.31 0.51 -10.24
N THR A 105 3.37 -0.31 -10.09
CA THR A 105 4.76 0.12 -10.27
C THR A 105 5.19 0.14 -11.73
N CYS A 106 4.33 -0.21 -12.70
CA CYS A 106 4.73 -0.14 -14.11
C CYS A 106 5.11 1.28 -14.49
N ILE A 107 6.32 1.41 -15.02
CA ILE A 107 6.91 2.69 -15.43
C ILE A 107 7.63 2.56 -16.76
N SER A 108 7.78 3.68 -17.44
CA SER A 108 8.59 3.84 -18.65
C SER A 108 9.36 5.16 -18.57
N GLN A 109 10.46 5.24 -19.31
CA GLN A 109 11.31 6.42 -19.35
C GLN A 109 10.48 7.65 -19.74
N SER A 110 10.50 8.69 -18.89
CA SER A 110 9.79 9.94 -19.20
C SER A 110 10.52 10.69 -20.31
N ALA A 111 9.73 11.33 -21.18
CA ALA A 111 10.23 12.08 -22.32
C ALA A 111 9.35 13.30 -22.60
N ILE A 112 9.97 14.32 -23.20
CA ILE A 112 9.29 15.44 -23.84
C ILE A 112 9.00 15.04 -25.28
N TYR A 113 7.73 15.13 -25.66
CA TYR A 113 7.23 14.78 -26.98
C TYR A 113 6.92 16.03 -27.80
N GLY A 114 7.13 15.95 -29.11
CA GLY A 114 6.71 16.98 -30.06
C GLY A 114 5.19 16.98 -30.21
N LEU A 115 4.57 18.17 -30.08
CA LEU A 115 3.11 18.35 -30.10
C LEU A 115 2.41 17.84 -31.38
N LEU A 116 3.14 17.67 -32.48
CA LEU A 116 2.56 17.38 -33.80
C LEU A 116 2.80 15.95 -34.30
N ASN A 117 3.76 15.24 -33.73
CA ASN A 117 4.22 13.96 -34.27
C ASN A 117 4.56 12.92 -33.22
N ASP A 118 4.32 13.21 -31.93
CA ASP A 118 4.69 12.37 -30.79
C ASP A 118 6.15 11.89 -30.86
N ALA A 119 7.02 12.64 -31.54
CA ALA A 119 8.43 12.30 -31.61
C ALA A 119 9.09 12.65 -30.28
N VAL A 120 9.89 11.74 -29.76
CA VAL A 120 10.69 11.97 -28.56
C VAL A 120 11.72 13.07 -28.86
N LEU A 121 11.52 14.24 -28.25
CA LEU A 121 12.44 15.38 -28.35
C LEU A 121 13.56 15.27 -27.31
N PHE A 122 13.24 14.77 -26.13
CA PHE A 122 14.20 14.62 -25.04
C PHE A 122 13.74 13.60 -24.01
N ASN A 123 14.50 12.52 -23.82
CA ASN A 123 14.35 11.64 -22.66
C ASN A 123 14.95 12.31 -21.43
N VAL A 124 14.22 12.35 -20.32
CA VAL A 124 14.64 13.01 -19.08
C VAL A 124 15.34 11.99 -18.17
N PRO A 125 16.68 11.94 -18.11
CA PRO A 125 17.40 10.87 -17.42
C PRO A 125 16.97 10.72 -15.96
N GLY A 126 16.69 9.47 -15.56
CA GLY A 126 16.25 9.15 -14.21
C GLY A 126 14.83 9.56 -13.87
N VAL A 127 14.07 10.20 -14.76
CA VAL A 127 12.66 10.52 -14.53
C VAL A 127 11.78 9.54 -15.28
N TYR A 128 10.80 8.96 -14.60
CA TYR A 128 9.88 7.98 -15.16
C TYR A 128 8.43 8.47 -15.12
N THR A 129 7.62 7.92 -16.01
CA THR A 129 6.16 8.03 -16.02
C THR A 129 5.56 6.64 -15.99
N GLY A 130 4.40 6.47 -15.36
CA GLY A 130 3.83 5.17 -15.09
C GLY A 130 2.38 5.26 -14.66
N CYS A 131 1.86 4.15 -14.16
CA CYS A 131 0.44 3.99 -13.85
C CYS A 131 -0.07 5.02 -12.85
N TYR A 132 0.71 5.28 -11.80
CA TYR A 132 0.36 6.29 -10.81
C TYR A 132 1.48 7.32 -10.70
N ILE A 133 1.11 8.59 -10.54
CA ILE A 133 2.07 9.70 -10.39
C ILE A 133 2.99 9.45 -9.18
N ILE A 134 2.44 8.88 -8.09
CA ILE A 134 3.23 8.54 -6.91
C ILE A 134 4.29 7.47 -7.20
N GLU A 135 3.95 6.43 -7.95
CA GLU A 135 4.88 5.36 -8.33
C GLU A 135 5.92 5.84 -9.35
N SER A 136 5.48 6.68 -10.29
CA SER A 136 6.36 7.36 -11.26
C SER A 136 7.43 8.18 -10.56
N LEU A 137 7.01 8.94 -9.54
CA LEU A 137 7.91 9.76 -8.73
C LEU A 137 8.84 8.88 -7.90
N LEU A 138 8.31 7.91 -7.16
CA LEU A 138 9.09 7.07 -6.25
C LEU A 138 10.18 6.28 -6.97
N GLN A 139 9.91 5.78 -8.18
CA GLN A 139 10.89 5.02 -8.96
C GLN A 139 11.84 5.90 -9.80
N SER A 140 11.56 7.21 -9.89
CA SER A 140 12.50 8.17 -10.47
C SER A 140 13.72 8.33 -9.58
N SER A 141 14.88 8.51 -10.19
CA SER A 141 16.15 8.77 -9.53
C SER A 141 16.52 10.24 -9.54
N LEU A 142 17.56 10.56 -8.77
CA LEU A 142 18.13 11.90 -8.70
C LEU A 142 19.00 12.26 -9.93
N GLN A 143 19.03 11.43 -10.98
CA GLN A 143 19.97 11.56 -12.09
C GLN A 143 19.92 12.93 -12.77
N CYS A 144 18.75 13.39 -13.21
CA CYS A 144 18.61 14.73 -13.77
C CYS A 144 18.84 15.83 -12.72
N PHE A 145 18.56 15.57 -11.44
CA PHE A 145 18.67 16.55 -10.35
C PHE A 145 20.13 16.89 -10.01
N TYR A 146 21.08 15.97 -10.22
CA TYR A 146 22.53 16.21 -10.09
C TYR A 146 23.19 16.72 -11.39
N ASN A 147 22.43 16.82 -12.50
CA ASN A 147 22.98 17.17 -13.80
C ASN A 147 22.45 18.52 -14.30
N GLN A 148 23.27 19.57 -14.20
CA GLN A 148 22.89 20.92 -14.64
C GLN A 148 22.52 20.99 -16.13
N THR A 149 23.17 20.18 -16.97
CA THR A 149 22.86 20.13 -18.41
C THR A 149 21.46 19.57 -18.64
N CYS A 150 21.05 18.56 -17.86
CA CYS A 150 19.69 18.04 -17.90
C CYS A 150 18.65 19.10 -17.51
N ILE A 151 18.89 19.80 -16.39
CA ILE A 151 18.00 20.87 -15.89
C ILE A 151 17.88 21.99 -16.90
N ASN A 152 18.99 22.47 -17.47
CA ASN A 152 19.00 23.53 -18.47
C ASN A 152 18.21 23.11 -19.73
N LYS A 153 18.34 21.84 -20.14
CA LYS A 153 17.59 21.30 -21.28
C LYS A 153 16.10 21.22 -20.99
N LEU A 154 15.68 20.76 -19.81
CA LEU A 154 14.28 20.80 -19.37
C LEU A 154 13.73 22.23 -19.42
N GLN A 155 14.44 23.20 -18.83
CA GLN A 155 14.01 24.60 -18.79
C GLN A 155 13.79 25.19 -20.19
N SER A 156 14.58 24.78 -21.19
CA SER A 156 14.43 25.25 -22.58
C SER A 156 13.09 24.88 -23.22
N TYR A 157 12.47 23.76 -22.82
CA TYR A 157 11.19 23.32 -23.37
C TYR A 157 9.98 24.00 -22.71
N PHE A 158 10.11 24.47 -21.47
CA PHE A 158 9.01 25.08 -20.74
C PHE A 158 8.96 26.61 -20.82
N GLN A 159 9.89 27.25 -21.55
CA GLN A 159 9.99 28.72 -21.70
C GLN A 159 9.93 29.51 -20.38
N VAL A 160 10.31 28.89 -19.24
CA VAL A 160 10.26 29.52 -17.89
C VAL A 160 11.53 30.34 -17.60
N SER A 161 12.17 30.88 -18.63
CA SER A 161 13.53 31.42 -18.61
C SER A 161 13.74 32.69 -17.76
N SER A 162 12.79 33.09 -16.90
CA SER A 162 12.93 34.26 -16.03
C SER A 162 12.46 34.11 -14.58
N LEU A 163 11.99 32.95 -14.11
CA LEU A 163 11.37 32.86 -12.76
C LEU A 163 12.00 31.89 -11.76
N MET A 164 12.81 30.91 -12.17
CA MET A 164 13.46 30.01 -11.21
C MET A 164 14.89 29.67 -11.61
N ASN A 165 15.85 30.22 -10.85
CA ASN A 165 17.27 29.86 -10.94
C ASN A 165 17.47 28.50 -10.24
N VAL A 166 17.21 27.41 -10.97
CA VAL A 166 17.35 26.04 -10.45
C VAL A 166 18.75 25.53 -10.78
N THR A 167 19.57 25.37 -9.76
CA THR A 167 20.88 24.72 -9.87
C THR A 167 20.75 23.23 -9.54
N ALA A 168 21.57 22.42 -10.19
CA ALA A 168 21.73 21.02 -9.86
C ALA A 168 22.21 20.85 -8.42
N LEU A 169 21.84 19.71 -7.82
CA LEU A 169 22.31 19.30 -6.51
C LEU A 169 23.83 19.07 -6.57
N ASP A 170 24.51 19.44 -5.49
CA ASP A 170 25.95 19.21 -5.36
C ASP A 170 26.19 17.83 -4.72
N ILE A 171 26.80 16.93 -5.48
CA ILE A 171 27.09 15.56 -5.04
C ILE A 171 28.09 15.53 -3.88
N SER A 172 28.91 16.57 -3.71
CA SER A 172 29.88 16.66 -2.61
C SER A 172 29.23 16.96 -1.24
N LEU A 173 27.94 17.29 -1.22
CA LEU A 173 27.18 17.60 0.00
C LEU A 173 26.33 16.42 0.51
N SER A 174 26.31 15.28 -0.19
CA SER A 174 25.52 14.10 0.17
C SER A 174 26.42 12.92 0.55
N ASN A 175 26.14 12.26 1.67
CA ASN A 175 26.92 11.12 2.16
C ASN A 175 26.24 9.76 1.92
N LYS A 176 24.96 9.74 1.52
CA LYS A 176 24.17 8.51 1.27
C LYS A 176 23.38 8.45 -0.02
N PHE A 177 22.76 9.55 -0.46
CA PHE A 177 21.93 9.54 -1.66
C PHE A 177 22.73 10.08 -2.84
N PHE A 178 22.95 9.24 -3.84
CA PHE A 178 23.77 9.55 -5.01
C PHE A 178 22.87 9.72 -6.24
N GLU A 179 23.49 10.03 -7.38
CA GLU A 179 22.80 10.27 -8.65
C GLU A 179 21.78 9.16 -9.01
N ASN A 180 22.10 7.91 -8.70
CA ASN A 180 21.25 6.75 -9.00
C ASN A 180 20.24 6.41 -7.89
N SER A 181 20.27 7.10 -6.75
CA SER A 181 19.28 6.88 -5.69
C SER A 181 17.89 7.25 -6.19
N THR A 182 16.93 6.37 -5.98
CA THR A 182 15.53 6.63 -6.28
C THR A 182 14.93 7.59 -5.26
N ILE A 183 13.86 8.27 -5.62
CA ILE A 183 13.11 9.11 -4.70
C ILE A 183 12.45 8.24 -3.62
N ALA A 184 12.14 6.96 -3.92
CA ALA A 184 11.79 5.97 -2.93
C ALA A 184 12.91 5.75 -1.93
N ASP A 185 14.16 5.51 -2.37
CA ASP A 185 15.31 5.33 -1.45
C ASP A 185 15.49 6.54 -0.52
N VAL A 186 15.30 7.73 -1.09
CA VAL A 186 15.36 9.00 -0.38
C VAL A 186 14.21 9.11 0.64
N LEU A 187 12.96 8.88 0.24
CA LEU A 187 11.79 8.99 1.13
C LEU A 187 11.69 7.86 2.15
N ASP A 188 12.13 6.66 1.80
CA ASP A 188 12.20 5.47 2.64
C ASP A 188 13.02 5.71 3.87
N GLN A 189 13.87 6.72 3.86
CA GLN A 189 14.70 7.07 5.00
C GLN A 189 14.36 8.45 5.56
N LEU A 190 13.20 9.03 5.23
CA LEU A 190 12.90 10.46 5.47
C LEU A 190 13.96 11.42 4.92
N MET A 191 14.72 10.99 3.91
CA MET A 191 15.90 11.69 3.42
C MET A 191 17.05 11.73 4.46
N VAL A 192 17.15 10.70 5.33
CA VAL A 192 18.11 10.55 6.45
C VAL A 192 18.92 9.24 6.35
N GLU A 193 20.05 9.07 7.08
CA GLU A 193 21.14 8.18 6.65
C GLU A 193 21.23 6.70 7.12
N GLU A 194 20.41 6.15 8.03
CA GLU A 194 20.19 4.67 8.18
C GLU A 194 19.32 4.35 9.40
N TRP A 195 18.53 3.24 9.42
CA TRP A 195 18.12 2.41 10.61
C TRP A 195 17.41 1.08 10.20
N LYS A 196 17.41 0.02 11.06
CA LYS A 196 16.91 -1.38 10.77
C LYS A 196 16.30 -2.18 11.99
N ASN A 197 15.32 -3.10 11.70
CA ASN A 197 14.87 -4.41 12.32
C ASN A 197 13.37 -4.64 12.74
N SER A 198 12.91 -5.92 12.75
CA SER A 198 11.53 -6.46 12.49
C SER A 198 10.89 -7.46 13.51
N SER A 199 9.63 -7.90 13.27
CA SER A 199 8.74 -8.85 14.02
C SER A 199 8.06 -9.97 13.15
N MET A 200 7.31 -10.94 13.74
CA MET A 200 6.69 -12.14 13.09
C MET A 200 5.14 -12.05 12.98
N LEU A 201 4.54 -12.43 11.84
CA LEU A 201 3.12 -12.25 11.48
C LEU A 201 2.39 -13.58 11.19
N HIS A 202 1.06 -13.51 10.97
CA HIS A 202 0.22 -14.61 10.48
C HIS A 202 0.77 -15.21 9.19
N HIS A 203 0.70 -16.55 9.07
CA HIS A 203 1.33 -17.30 7.98
C HIS A 203 0.86 -16.91 6.57
N ILE A 204 -0.34 -16.35 6.43
CA ILE A 204 -0.80 -15.74 5.16
C ILE A 204 0.17 -14.67 4.64
N CYS A 205 0.81 -13.92 5.53
CA CYS A 205 1.76 -12.86 5.21
C CYS A 205 3.14 -13.36 4.76
N ASP A 206 3.40 -14.66 4.94
CA ASP A 206 4.60 -15.35 4.47
C ASP A 206 4.27 -16.42 3.40
N SER A 207 3.02 -16.45 2.93
CA SER A 207 2.53 -17.45 1.98
C SER A 207 2.68 -17.02 0.52
N ASP A 208 2.53 -17.98 -0.40
CA ASP A 208 2.50 -17.72 -1.84
C ASP A 208 1.48 -16.64 -2.23
N PHE A 209 0.36 -16.53 -1.50
CA PHE A 209 -0.77 -15.64 -1.81
C PHE A 209 -0.46 -14.15 -1.74
N VAL A 210 0.64 -13.76 -1.08
CA VAL A 210 1.07 -12.36 -0.99
C VAL A 210 2.33 -12.08 -1.82
N THR A 211 2.87 -13.09 -2.51
CA THR A 211 4.05 -12.93 -3.36
C THR A 211 3.71 -12.21 -4.66
N GLN A 212 4.69 -11.49 -5.20
CA GLN A 212 4.55 -10.87 -6.52
C GLN A 212 4.31 -11.91 -7.62
N GLN A 213 4.93 -13.10 -7.51
CA GLN A 213 4.77 -14.17 -8.48
C GLN A 213 3.30 -14.65 -8.59
N TRP A 214 2.59 -14.77 -7.47
CA TRP A 214 1.17 -15.13 -7.47
C TRP A 214 0.30 -14.02 -8.07
N ILE A 215 0.59 -12.77 -7.73
CA ILE A 215 -0.13 -11.60 -8.25
C ILE A 215 0.04 -11.50 -9.78
N ASP A 216 1.26 -11.69 -10.28
CA ASP A 216 1.56 -11.68 -11.72
C ASP A 216 0.87 -12.84 -12.44
N TYR A 217 0.84 -14.03 -11.83
CA TYR A 217 0.13 -15.19 -12.36
C TYR A 217 -1.35 -14.88 -12.60
N LEU A 218 -2.02 -14.22 -11.65
CA LEU A 218 -3.43 -13.82 -11.78
C LEU A 218 -3.66 -12.74 -12.85
N ALA A 219 -2.72 -11.80 -13.00
CA ALA A 219 -2.85 -10.69 -13.93
C ALA A 219 -2.92 -11.11 -15.41
N THR A 220 -2.27 -12.23 -15.77
CA THR A 220 -2.15 -12.73 -17.16
C THR A 220 -3.48 -12.99 -17.89
N LEU A 221 -4.59 -13.13 -17.16
CA LEU A 221 -5.90 -13.47 -17.74
C LEU A 221 -6.79 -12.27 -18.05
N SER A 222 -6.51 -11.13 -17.41
CA SER A 222 -7.36 -9.93 -17.49
C SER A 222 -7.27 -9.22 -18.85
N GLU A 223 -6.24 -9.52 -19.64
CA GLU A 223 -5.89 -8.76 -20.85
C GLU A 223 -6.63 -9.21 -22.13
N ASN A 224 -7.22 -10.41 -22.15
CA ASN A 224 -7.68 -11.03 -23.40
C ASN A 224 -9.18 -11.37 -23.51
N SER A 225 -10.00 -11.03 -22.52
CA SER A 225 -11.40 -11.47 -22.49
C SER A 225 -12.37 -10.35 -22.06
N LYS A 226 -13.58 -10.29 -22.67
CA LYS A 226 -14.68 -9.44 -22.20
C LYS A 226 -15.27 -10.04 -20.91
N LEU A 227 -14.57 -9.85 -19.80
CA LEU A 227 -14.96 -10.41 -18.51
C LEU A 227 -16.03 -9.57 -17.83
N ASN A 228 -16.91 -10.25 -17.10
CA ASN A 228 -17.79 -9.60 -16.15
C ASN A 228 -16.92 -8.91 -15.07
N TYR A 229 -17.26 -7.68 -14.70
CA TYR A 229 -16.49 -6.85 -13.76
C TYR A 229 -16.49 -7.42 -12.33
N THR A 230 -17.42 -8.32 -12.00
CA THR A 230 -17.41 -9.10 -10.76
C THR A 230 -16.74 -10.46 -10.89
N ASP A 231 -16.27 -10.84 -12.08
CA ASP A 231 -15.58 -12.12 -12.25
C ASP A 231 -14.32 -12.16 -11.38
N PHE A 232 -14.10 -13.29 -10.71
CA PHE A 232 -12.95 -13.51 -9.84
C PHE A 232 -11.62 -13.22 -10.56
N ARG A 233 -11.51 -13.53 -11.86
CA ARG A 233 -10.29 -13.26 -12.65
C ARG A 233 -10.01 -11.76 -12.83
N VAL A 234 -11.03 -10.91 -12.73
CA VAL A 234 -10.88 -9.45 -12.81
C VAL A 234 -10.49 -8.86 -11.46
N THR A 235 -11.07 -9.39 -10.38
CA THR A 235 -10.93 -8.80 -9.04
C THR A 235 -9.78 -9.40 -8.23
N SER A 236 -9.42 -10.67 -8.48
CA SER A 236 -8.45 -11.43 -7.70
C SER A 236 -7.08 -10.76 -7.60
N THR A 237 -6.50 -10.26 -8.69
CA THR A 237 -5.20 -9.58 -8.68
C THR A 237 -5.15 -8.47 -7.62
N PHE A 238 -6.17 -7.61 -7.57
CA PHE A 238 -6.25 -6.51 -6.60
C PHE A 238 -6.58 -7.00 -5.19
N THR A 239 -7.37 -8.05 -5.06
CA THR A 239 -7.64 -8.70 -3.77
C THR A 239 -6.34 -9.17 -3.12
N PHE A 240 -5.49 -9.88 -3.86
CA PHE A 240 -4.22 -10.39 -3.32
C PHE A 240 -3.15 -9.30 -3.16
N GLN A 241 -3.14 -8.26 -4.03
CA GLN A 241 -2.35 -7.06 -3.79
C GLN A 241 -2.75 -6.37 -2.48
N THR A 242 -4.05 -6.28 -2.19
CA THR A 242 -4.57 -5.70 -0.95
C THR A 242 -4.16 -6.54 0.27
N MET A 243 -4.16 -7.88 0.15
CA MET A 243 -3.68 -8.76 1.21
C MET A 243 -2.19 -8.52 1.53
N ASN A 244 -1.33 -8.50 0.50
CA ASN A 244 0.09 -8.22 0.66
C ASN A 244 0.33 -6.84 1.31
N ALA A 245 -0.38 -5.83 0.81
CA ALA A 245 -0.38 -4.47 1.36
C ALA A 245 -0.70 -4.45 2.87
N LEU A 246 -1.75 -5.15 3.29
CA LEU A 246 -2.17 -5.24 4.69
C LEU A 246 -1.09 -5.93 5.55
N CYS A 247 -0.56 -7.06 5.10
CA CYS A 247 0.54 -7.75 5.76
C CYS A 247 1.77 -6.86 5.95
N THR A 248 2.15 -6.11 4.92
CA THR A 248 3.28 -5.17 4.97
C THR A 248 3.01 -4.04 5.98
N LEU A 249 1.83 -3.42 5.92
CA LEU A 249 1.45 -2.31 6.81
C LEU A 249 1.36 -2.76 8.27
N VAL A 250 0.88 -3.97 8.51
CA VAL A 250 0.82 -4.58 9.83
C VAL A 250 2.23 -4.83 10.38
N ASN A 251 3.13 -5.42 9.59
CA ASN A 251 4.51 -5.65 10.02
C ASN A 251 5.19 -4.33 10.41
N GLN A 252 4.99 -3.31 9.57
CA GLN A 252 5.48 -1.96 9.84
C GLN A 252 4.87 -1.43 11.14
N THR A 253 3.54 -1.45 11.29
CA THR A 253 2.86 -0.98 12.52
C THR A 253 3.44 -1.63 13.77
N ILE A 254 3.59 -2.95 13.78
CA ILE A 254 4.15 -3.66 14.93
C ILE A 254 5.58 -3.24 15.19
N SER A 255 6.43 -3.21 14.16
CA SER A 255 7.82 -2.77 14.28
C SER A 255 7.89 -1.34 14.87
N ASN A 256 7.02 -0.45 14.41
CA ASN A 256 6.94 0.95 14.84
C ASN A 256 6.53 1.10 16.30
N SER A 257 5.50 0.35 16.69
CA SER A 257 5.01 0.36 18.05
C SER A 257 6.00 -0.31 19.00
N LEU A 258 6.70 -1.37 18.57
CA LEU A 258 7.75 -2.03 19.37
C LEU A 258 8.91 -1.09 19.64
N ILE A 259 9.31 -0.33 18.61
CA ILE A 259 10.25 0.77 18.78
C ILE A 259 9.71 1.67 19.88
N GLN A 260 8.56 2.33 19.71
CA GLN A 260 7.98 3.23 20.72
C GLN A 260 7.84 2.64 22.13
N PHE A 261 7.50 1.37 22.24
CA PHE A 261 7.46 0.67 23.52
C PHE A 261 8.85 0.69 24.17
N TYR A 262 9.89 0.23 23.47
CA TYR A 262 11.25 0.21 24.01
C TYR A 262 11.85 1.61 24.35
N SER A 263 11.21 2.74 23.96
CA SER A 263 11.65 4.09 24.42
C SER A 263 11.36 4.36 25.87
N ASN A 264 10.27 3.81 26.36
CA ASN A 264 9.66 4.32 27.56
C ASN A 264 10.36 3.72 28.77
N GLN A 265 10.60 4.55 29.79
CA GLN A 265 11.17 4.07 31.03
C GLN A 265 10.08 3.37 31.85
N TYR A 266 9.99 2.06 31.71
CA TYR A 266 9.01 1.23 32.43
C TYR A 266 9.51 0.70 33.78
N VAL A 267 10.81 0.79 34.03
CA VAL A 267 11.43 0.34 35.29
C VAL A 267 11.69 1.55 36.19
N SER A 268 11.04 1.53 37.35
CA SER A 268 11.24 2.51 38.41
C SER A 268 12.62 2.36 39.06
N ALA A 269 13.23 3.48 39.47
CA ALA A 269 14.45 3.48 40.28
C ALA A 269 14.20 3.03 41.74
N SER A 270 12.92 2.90 42.13
CA SER A 270 12.50 2.41 43.44
C SER A 270 12.46 0.89 43.47
N VAL A 271 12.94 0.29 44.56
CA VAL A 271 12.74 -1.15 44.81
C VAL A 271 11.25 -1.43 44.83
N THR A 272 10.79 -2.18 43.82
CA THR A 272 9.38 -2.48 43.61
C THR A 272 9.15 -3.96 43.91
N PRO A 273 8.11 -4.33 44.67
CA PRO A 273 7.77 -5.73 44.89
C PRO A 273 7.55 -6.48 43.57
N SER A 274 8.04 -7.72 43.47
CA SER A 274 7.99 -8.52 42.23
C SER A 274 6.60 -8.64 41.63
N ASN A 275 5.55 -8.74 42.46
CA ASN A 275 4.17 -8.80 42.01
C ASN A 275 3.69 -7.49 41.39
N VAL A 276 4.13 -6.34 41.94
CA VAL A 276 3.78 -5.01 41.40
C VAL A 276 4.52 -4.77 40.09
N PHE A 277 5.79 -5.17 40.01
CA PHE A 277 6.57 -5.09 38.77
C PHE A 277 5.96 -5.94 37.65
N GLN A 278 5.52 -7.16 37.95
CA GLN A 278 4.85 -8.02 36.97
C GLN A 278 3.55 -7.39 36.47
N LEU A 279 2.69 -6.91 37.38
CA LEU A 279 1.43 -6.25 37.02
C LEU A 279 1.64 -4.99 36.16
N GLN A 280 2.68 -4.21 36.46
CA GLN A 280 3.04 -3.04 35.65
C GLN A 280 3.54 -3.44 34.27
N THR A 281 4.39 -4.46 34.18
CA THR A 281 4.90 -4.99 32.91
C THR A 281 3.76 -5.50 32.03
N ASP A 282 2.85 -6.30 32.60
CA ASP A 282 1.69 -6.83 31.89
C ASP A 282 0.75 -5.69 31.42
N ALA A 283 0.56 -4.66 32.25
CA ALA A 283 -0.22 -3.48 31.90
C ALA A 283 0.43 -2.69 30.74
N PHE A 284 1.75 -2.49 30.76
CA PHE A 284 2.47 -1.80 29.69
C PHE A 284 2.42 -2.58 28.37
N VAL A 285 2.65 -3.89 28.41
CA VAL A 285 2.54 -4.76 27.22
C VAL A 285 1.12 -4.73 26.67
N SER A 286 0.10 -4.78 27.53
CA SER A 286 -1.30 -4.70 27.12
C SER A 286 -1.64 -3.35 26.48
N GLN A 287 -1.15 -2.25 27.06
CA GLN A 287 -1.33 -0.91 26.53
C GLN A 287 -0.61 -0.72 25.18
N PHE A 288 0.58 -1.29 25.01
CA PHE A 288 1.29 -1.31 23.74
C PHE A 288 0.49 -2.04 22.67
N LYS A 289 0.05 -3.28 22.93
CA LYS A 289 -0.75 -4.07 21.99
C LYS A 289 -2.02 -3.31 21.60
N SER A 290 -2.75 -2.79 22.58
CA SER A 290 -3.99 -2.05 22.34
C SER A 290 -3.76 -0.75 21.54
N SER A 291 -2.73 0.02 21.86
CA SER A 291 -2.48 1.29 21.16
C SER A 291 -2.00 1.09 19.72
N ALA A 292 -1.15 0.09 19.47
CA ALA A 292 -0.72 -0.30 18.14
C ALA A 292 -1.91 -0.71 17.26
N THR A 293 -2.75 -1.62 17.78
CA THR A 293 -3.95 -2.09 17.10
C THR A 293 -4.92 -0.94 16.82
N ASN A 294 -5.25 -0.14 17.83
CA ASN A 294 -6.19 0.97 17.67
C ASN A 294 -5.70 2.02 16.68
N GLY A 295 -4.39 2.32 16.66
CA GLY A 295 -3.80 3.26 15.71
C GLY A 295 -3.92 2.77 14.27
N PHE A 296 -3.63 1.49 14.03
CA PHE A 296 -3.81 0.87 12.72
C PHE A 296 -5.28 0.87 12.28
N LEU A 297 -6.19 0.41 13.14
CA LEU A 297 -7.62 0.33 12.84
C LEU A 297 -8.24 1.71 12.60
N LEU A 298 -7.81 2.73 13.35
CA LEU A 298 -8.24 4.11 13.10
C LEU A 298 -7.80 4.60 11.72
N SER A 299 -6.56 4.30 11.34
CA SER A 299 -6.03 4.66 10.04
C SER A 299 -6.80 3.95 8.93
N LEU A 300 -7.02 2.64 9.06
CA LEU A 300 -7.83 1.85 8.14
C LEU A 300 -9.27 2.36 8.02
N ALA A 301 -9.91 2.68 9.15
CA ALA A 301 -11.26 3.24 9.16
C ALA A 301 -11.33 4.61 8.47
N THR A 302 -10.29 5.44 8.61
CA THR A 302 -10.21 6.74 7.95
C THR A 302 -10.15 6.58 6.43
N ILE A 303 -9.37 5.64 5.91
CA ILE A 303 -9.37 5.32 4.47
C ILE A 303 -10.77 4.97 4.00
N ARG A 304 -11.37 3.99 4.67
CA ARG A 304 -12.63 3.37 4.24
C ARG A 304 -13.72 4.44 4.17
N LYS A 305 -13.79 5.28 5.20
CA LYS A 305 -14.70 6.43 5.26
C LYS A 305 -14.39 7.46 4.18
N THR A 306 -13.15 7.90 4.01
CA THR A 306 -12.80 8.90 2.98
C THR A 306 -13.10 8.39 1.57
N THR A 307 -12.81 7.11 1.29
CA THR A 307 -13.08 6.48 -0.01
C THR A 307 -14.57 6.48 -0.32
N GLN A 308 -15.40 6.08 0.65
CA GLN A 308 -16.85 6.09 0.52
C GLN A 308 -17.42 7.51 0.43
N SER A 309 -17.06 8.39 1.35
CA SER A 309 -17.60 9.76 1.44
C SER A 309 -17.31 10.59 0.20
N ASN A 310 -16.17 10.34 -0.47
CA ASN A 310 -15.84 11.01 -1.74
C ASN A 310 -16.35 10.24 -2.97
N SER A 311 -17.00 9.09 -2.79
CA SER A 311 -17.50 8.25 -3.89
C SER A 311 -16.42 7.99 -4.96
N LEU A 312 -15.20 7.66 -4.52
CA LEU A 312 -14.07 7.48 -5.42
C LEU A 312 -14.33 6.31 -6.36
N PHE A 313 -14.08 6.47 -7.66
CA PHE A 313 -14.33 5.40 -8.64
C PHE A 313 -13.30 4.27 -8.52
N SER A 314 -13.80 3.04 -8.49
CA SER A 314 -12.98 1.85 -8.72
C SER A 314 -12.61 1.78 -10.21
N GLY A 315 -11.34 1.55 -10.53
CA GLY A 315 -10.87 1.43 -11.93
C GLY A 315 -11.49 0.27 -12.69
N HIS A 316 -11.93 -0.77 -11.98
CA HIS A 316 -12.68 -1.91 -12.55
C HIS A 316 -14.20 -1.72 -12.49
N LEU A 317 -14.68 -0.53 -12.12
CA LEU A 317 -16.10 -0.19 -12.11
C LEU A 317 -16.94 -1.11 -11.21
N THR A 318 -16.31 -1.62 -10.13
CA THR A 318 -16.94 -2.50 -9.13
C THR A 318 -17.91 -1.73 -8.23
N ASN A 319 -17.79 -0.41 -8.12
CA ASN A 319 -18.73 0.43 -7.37
C ASN A 319 -19.70 1.22 -8.27
N TYR A 320 -19.24 1.71 -9.42
CA TYR A 320 -20.07 2.47 -10.36
C TYR A 320 -19.77 2.07 -11.80
N LEU A 321 -20.83 1.87 -12.59
CA LEU A 321 -20.73 1.82 -14.05
C LEU A 321 -20.64 3.21 -14.63
N LEU A 322 -19.90 3.32 -15.72
CA LEU A 322 -19.83 4.50 -16.57
C LEU A 322 -20.49 4.19 -17.91
N TYR A 323 -21.43 5.03 -18.33
CA TYR A 323 -22.13 4.90 -19.60
C TYR A 323 -22.40 6.28 -20.21
N GLU A 324 -22.51 6.30 -21.53
CA GLU A 324 -22.88 7.51 -22.26
C GLU A 324 -24.40 7.69 -22.24
N SER A 325 -24.86 8.91 -21.98
CA SER A 325 -26.26 9.29 -21.96
C SER A 325 -26.43 10.72 -22.45
N GLY A 326 -26.97 10.89 -23.66
CA GLY A 326 -27.35 12.21 -24.19
C GLY A 326 -26.17 13.15 -24.47
N GLY A 327 -25.03 12.61 -24.90
CA GLY A 327 -23.78 13.33 -25.12
C GLY A 327 -22.94 13.57 -23.86
N ALA A 328 -23.39 13.06 -22.70
CA ALA A 328 -22.73 13.23 -21.42
C ALA A 328 -22.38 11.88 -20.79
N MET A 329 -21.34 11.91 -19.95
CA MET A 329 -20.92 10.79 -19.14
C MET A 329 -21.79 10.67 -17.89
N ALA A 330 -22.54 9.58 -17.76
CA ALA A 330 -23.35 9.27 -16.61
C ALA A 330 -22.76 8.09 -15.81
N ARG A 331 -23.12 8.02 -14.53
CA ARG A 331 -22.74 6.92 -13.64
C ARG A 331 -23.97 6.25 -13.02
N ILE A 332 -23.92 4.94 -12.85
CA ILE A 332 -24.94 4.19 -12.11
C ILE A 332 -24.28 3.30 -11.06
N ALA A 333 -24.80 3.34 -9.83
CA ALA A 333 -24.28 2.57 -8.72
C ALA A 333 -24.48 1.07 -8.93
N ARG A 334 -23.49 0.28 -8.55
CA ARG A 334 -23.58 -1.18 -8.59
C ARG A 334 -24.47 -1.73 -7.49
N TRP A 335 -24.98 -2.93 -7.75
CA TRP A 335 -25.79 -3.71 -6.83
C TRP A 335 -25.10 -5.03 -6.55
N TYR A 336 -25.03 -5.38 -5.27
CA TYR A 336 -24.59 -6.66 -4.77
C TYR A 336 -25.73 -7.22 -3.93
N GLY A 337 -26.51 -8.13 -4.52
CA GLY A 337 -27.80 -8.55 -3.96
C GLY A 337 -28.77 -7.37 -3.83
N ASN A 338 -29.28 -7.14 -2.62
CA ASN A 338 -30.17 -6.01 -2.28
C ASN A 338 -29.43 -4.75 -1.81
N CYS A 339 -28.09 -4.73 -1.87
CA CYS A 339 -27.26 -3.63 -1.39
C CYS A 339 -26.67 -2.84 -2.56
N THR A 340 -26.72 -1.51 -2.51
CA THR A 340 -26.17 -0.63 -3.56
C THR A 340 -24.98 0.19 -3.08
N CYS A 341 -23.99 0.40 -3.96
CA CYS A 341 -22.75 1.09 -3.61
C CYS A 341 -22.89 2.58 -3.25
N THR A 342 -24.03 3.19 -3.58
CA THR A 342 -24.40 4.52 -3.06
C THR A 342 -24.86 4.47 -1.62
N SER A 343 -25.47 3.36 -1.18
CA SER A 343 -26.01 3.20 0.16
C SER A 343 -24.96 2.73 1.17
N SER A 344 -24.06 1.83 0.75
CA SER A 344 -22.97 1.33 1.58
C SER A 344 -21.76 0.94 0.74
N ALA A 345 -20.56 1.25 1.23
CA ALA A 345 -19.32 0.73 0.68
C ALA A 345 -19.12 -0.77 0.96
N THR A 346 -19.81 -1.31 1.98
CA THR A 346 -19.65 -2.70 2.44
C THR A 346 -20.48 -3.71 1.64
N CYS A 347 -21.21 -3.28 0.60
CA CYS A 347 -22.01 -4.21 -0.19
C CYS A 347 -21.12 -5.24 -0.90
N ILE A 348 -21.44 -6.52 -0.71
CA ILE A 348 -20.69 -7.66 -1.23
C ILE A 348 -21.61 -8.75 -1.77
N SER A 349 -21.07 -9.59 -2.64
CA SER A 349 -21.63 -10.88 -3.05
C SER A 349 -20.53 -11.92 -3.14
N GLN A 350 -20.86 -13.21 -3.01
CA GLN A 350 -19.89 -14.29 -3.18
C GLN A 350 -19.13 -14.11 -4.49
N SER A 351 -17.81 -14.23 -4.48
CA SER A 351 -16.99 -13.98 -5.66
C SER A 351 -17.23 -15.07 -6.72
N PRO A 352 -17.87 -14.74 -7.85
CA PRO A 352 -18.19 -15.71 -8.88
C PRO A 352 -17.06 -15.86 -9.90
N MET A 353 -16.97 -17.03 -10.49
CA MET A 353 -16.21 -17.27 -11.71
C MET A 353 -17.18 -17.60 -12.82
N TYR A 354 -17.19 -16.78 -13.89
CA TYR A 354 -18.17 -16.90 -14.96
C TYR A 354 -17.69 -17.80 -16.11
N ASP A 355 -18.63 -18.45 -16.76
CA ASP A 355 -18.44 -19.02 -18.08
C ASP A 355 -18.34 -17.88 -19.09
N LEU A 356 -17.21 -17.80 -19.79
CA LEU A 356 -16.94 -16.77 -20.79
C LEU A 356 -17.89 -16.83 -21.98
N ALA A 357 -18.45 -18.01 -22.27
CA ALA A 357 -19.36 -18.20 -23.40
C ALA A 357 -20.78 -17.74 -23.09
N ASN A 358 -21.24 -17.92 -21.84
CA ASN A 358 -22.66 -17.83 -21.49
C ASN A 358 -22.99 -16.84 -20.35
N ASP A 359 -21.98 -16.22 -19.72
CA ASP A 359 -22.12 -15.31 -18.56
C ASP A 359 -22.88 -15.97 -17.38
N THR A 360 -22.75 -17.30 -17.25
CA THR A 360 -23.30 -18.09 -16.15
C THR A 360 -22.23 -18.36 -15.10
N ILE A 361 -22.62 -18.50 -13.83
CA ILE A 361 -21.66 -18.78 -12.74
C ILE A 361 -21.23 -20.25 -12.84
N LEU A 362 -19.95 -20.51 -13.06
CA LEU A 362 -19.35 -21.85 -13.04
C LEU A 362 -19.09 -22.33 -11.61
N PHE A 363 -18.59 -21.41 -10.79
CA PHE A 363 -18.20 -21.68 -9.42
C PHE A 363 -18.09 -20.37 -8.66
N SER A 364 -18.52 -20.35 -7.42
CA SER A 364 -18.23 -19.24 -6.52
C SER A 364 -17.13 -19.64 -5.56
N VAL A 365 -16.12 -18.80 -5.39
CA VAL A 365 -14.93 -19.11 -4.61
C VAL A 365 -15.28 -19.09 -3.12
N PRO A 366 -15.22 -20.22 -2.40
CA PRO A 366 -15.55 -20.30 -0.98
C PRO A 366 -14.74 -19.29 -0.17
N GLY A 367 -15.37 -18.63 0.79
CA GLY A 367 -14.72 -17.63 1.63
C GLY A 367 -14.33 -16.31 0.97
N LEU A 368 -14.33 -16.19 -0.36
CA LEU A 368 -13.96 -14.94 -1.04
C LEU A 368 -15.18 -14.20 -1.59
N TYR A 369 -15.19 -12.88 -1.39
CA TYR A 369 -16.23 -11.98 -1.85
C TYR A 369 -15.72 -10.96 -2.87
N THR A 370 -16.66 -10.44 -3.66
CA THR A 370 -16.50 -9.23 -4.47
C THR A 370 -17.50 -8.19 -4.00
N GLY A 371 -17.18 -6.91 -4.13
CA GLY A 371 -18.04 -5.84 -3.61
C GLY A 371 -17.73 -4.48 -4.22
N CYS A 372 -18.33 -3.44 -3.65
CA CYS A 372 -18.15 -2.06 -4.13
C CYS A 372 -16.67 -1.68 -4.20
N TYR A 373 -15.93 -1.96 -3.13
CA TYR A 373 -14.49 -1.73 -3.04
C TYR A 373 -13.78 -3.04 -2.66
N ILE A 374 -12.62 -3.29 -3.27
CA ILE A 374 -11.84 -4.52 -3.04
C ILE A 374 -11.48 -4.69 -1.57
N ILE A 375 -11.12 -3.60 -0.88
CA ILE A 375 -10.81 -3.66 0.55
C ILE A 375 -12.02 -4.08 1.40
N GLU A 376 -13.22 -3.61 1.06
CA GLU A 376 -14.44 -3.96 1.80
C GLU A 376 -14.86 -5.41 1.56
N SER A 377 -14.67 -5.92 0.35
CA SER A 377 -14.92 -7.34 0.06
C SER A 377 -13.87 -8.26 0.64
N LEU A 378 -12.60 -7.84 0.67
CA LEU A 378 -11.53 -8.61 1.28
C LEU A 378 -11.71 -8.72 2.79
N LEU A 379 -12.01 -7.62 3.49
CA LEU A 379 -12.23 -7.62 4.94
C LEU A 379 -13.36 -8.58 5.37
N GLN A 380 -14.38 -8.71 4.53
CA GLN A 380 -15.51 -9.62 4.77
C GLN A 380 -15.27 -11.04 4.25
N SER A 381 -14.18 -11.28 3.53
CA SER A 381 -13.75 -12.61 3.12
C SER A 381 -13.13 -13.36 4.30
N ASP A 382 -13.18 -14.68 4.25
CA ASP A 382 -12.61 -15.59 5.23
C ASP A 382 -11.52 -16.48 4.64
N LEU A 383 -10.89 -17.28 5.50
CA LEU A 383 -9.73 -18.08 5.16
C LEU A 383 -10.07 -19.44 4.51
N GLN A 384 -11.35 -19.72 4.22
CA GLN A 384 -11.81 -21.07 3.85
C GLN A 384 -11.10 -21.63 2.60
N CYS A 385 -10.95 -20.82 1.54
CA CYS A 385 -10.24 -21.29 0.35
C CYS A 385 -8.72 -21.38 0.57
N PHE A 386 -8.15 -20.53 1.42
CA PHE A 386 -6.72 -20.46 1.67
C PHE A 386 -6.18 -21.71 2.38
N TYR A 387 -6.98 -22.33 3.25
CA TYR A 387 -6.65 -23.62 3.89
C TYR A 387 -7.06 -24.85 3.07
N ASN A 388 -7.70 -24.68 1.90
CA ASN A 388 -8.25 -25.77 1.13
C ASN A 388 -7.54 -25.95 -0.23
N GLN A 389 -6.62 -26.92 -0.30
CA GLN A 389 -5.90 -27.23 -1.53
C GLN A 389 -6.84 -27.60 -2.70
N THR A 390 -7.99 -28.23 -2.43
CA THR A 390 -8.97 -28.54 -3.49
C THR A 390 -9.58 -27.26 -4.05
N CYS A 391 -9.84 -26.26 -3.21
CA CYS A 391 -10.30 -24.94 -3.65
C CYS A 391 -9.25 -24.26 -4.54
N ILE A 392 -7.99 -24.23 -4.11
CA ILE A 392 -6.87 -23.64 -4.84
C ILE A 392 -6.65 -24.34 -6.18
N ASN A 393 -6.61 -25.67 -6.19
CA ASN A 393 -6.47 -26.45 -7.43
C ASN A 393 -7.62 -26.17 -8.40
N LYS A 394 -8.85 -26.05 -7.86
CA LYS A 394 -10.02 -25.70 -8.67
C LYS A 394 -9.88 -24.30 -9.25
N LEU A 395 -9.47 -23.31 -8.47
CA LEU A 395 -9.19 -21.95 -8.97
C LEU A 395 -8.18 -22.00 -10.12
N GLN A 396 -7.04 -22.65 -9.91
CA GLN A 396 -5.98 -22.74 -10.90
C GLN A 396 -6.43 -23.38 -12.22
N SER A 397 -7.37 -24.34 -12.19
CA SER A 397 -7.92 -24.96 -13.41
C SER A 397 -8.64 -23.98 -14.34
N TYR A 398 -9.13 -22.86 -13.82
CA TYR A 398 -9.82 -21.82 -14.61
C TYR A 398 -8.96 -20.59 -14.87
N LEU A 399 -7.75 -20.54 -14.30
CA LEU A 399 -6.81 -19.44 -14.43
C LEU A 399 -5.91 -19.54 -15.69
N GLY A 400 -6.24 -20.42 -16.66
CA GLY A 400 -5.83 -20.34 -18.08
C GLY A 400 -4.34 -20.17 -18.46
N SER A 401 -3.42 -20.14 -17.51
CA SER A 401 -1.99 -19.91 -17.75
C SER A 401 -1.30 -21.18 -18.24
N SER A 402 -0.40 -21.04 -19.21
CA SER A 402 0.38 -22.15 -19.79
C SER A 402 1.39 -22.77 -18.82
N THR A 403 1.71 -22.06 -17.73
CA THR A 403 2.60 -22.50 -16.65
C THR A 403 1.85 -22.54 -15.33
N LEU A 404 1.56 -23.75 -14.84
CA LEU A 404 0.99 -23.97 -13.51
C LEU A 404 1.99 -23.49 -12.45
N MET A 405 1.59 -22.50 -11.64
CA MET A 405 2.30 -22.14 -10.42
C MET A 405 2.00 -23.18 -9.35
N ASN A 406 3.01 -23.68 -8.63
CA ASN A 406 2.78 -24.55 -7.49
C ASN A 406 2.43 -23.68 -6.28
N VAL A 407 1.14 -23.60 -5.95
CA VAL A 407 0.63 -22.81 -4.82
C VAL A 407 0.07 -23.76 -3.78
N THR A 408 0.60 -23.66 -2.56
CA THR A 408 0.17 -24.53 -1.46
C THR A 408 -0.86 -23.85 -0.57
N ALA A 409 -1.85 -24.62 -0.14
CA ALA A 409 -2.76 -24.22 0.92
C ALA A 409 -1.98 -23.90 2.20
N LEU A 410 -2.50 -22.96 2.97
CA LEU A 410 -2.00 -22.68 4.31
C LEU A 410 -2.13 -23.94 5.18
N ASP A 411 -1.19 -24.11 6.11
CA ASP A 411 -1.21 -25.21 7.07
C ASP A 411 -1.91 -24.76 8.35
N ILE A 412 -3.09 -25.32 8.61
CA ILE A 412 -3.89 -24.98 9.80
C ILE A 412 -3.17 -25.31 11.11
N SER A 413 -2.21 -26.24 11.09
CA SER A 413 -1.41 -26.59 12.28
C SER A 413 -0.41 -25.50 12.69
N LEU A 414 -0.14 -24.53 11.80
CA LEU A 414 0.68 -23.36 12.08
C LEU A 414 -0.14 -22.18 12.62
N SER A 415 -1.47 -22.24 12.54
CA SER A 415 -2.35 -21.24 13.13
C SER A 415 -2.52 -21.49 14.62
N ILE A 416 -2.34 -20.44 15.42
CA ILE A 416 -2.45 -20.49 16.89
C ILE A 416 -3.79 -19.91 17.31
N GLN A 417 -4.25 -18.85 16.64
CA GLN A 417 -5.42 -18.08 17.06
C GLN A 417 -6.61 -18.13 16.09
N TYR A 418 -6.37 -18.25 14.78
CA TYR A 418 -7.41 -18.06 13.76
C TYR A 418 -7.83 -19.37 13.10
N LEU A 419 -9.12 -19.49 12.80
CA LEU A 419 -9.70 -20.67 12.18
C LEU A 419 -9.99 -20.41 10.69
N GLU A 420 -10.32 -21.47 9.95
CA GLU A 420 -10.64 -21.37 8.52
C GLU A 420 -11.79 -20.39 8.22
N ASN A 421 -12.73 -20.22 9.15
CA ASN A 421 -13.87 -19.30 9.01
C ASN A 421 -13.61 -17.91 9.60
N SER A 422 -12.41 -17.63 10.12
CA SER A 422 -12.04 -16.29 10.54
C SER A 422 -11.99 -15.37 9.32
N THR A 423 -12.66 -14.23 9.41
CA THR A 423 -12.60 -13.22 8.35
C THR A 423 -11.24 -12.53 8.35
N ILE A 424 -10.86 -11.93 7.23
CA ILE A 424 -9.66 -11.10 7.16
C ILE A 424 -9.76 -9.91 8.11
N ALA A 425 -10.97 -9.39 8.36
CA ALA A 425 -11.20 -8.40 9.40
C ALA A 425 -10.88 -8.96 10.80
N ASP A 426 -11.33 -10.17 11.15
CA ASP A 426 -11.03 -10.79 12.45
C ASP A 426 -9.52 -10.94 12.68
N VAL A 427 -8.79 -11.32 11.62
CA VAL A 427 -7.32 -11.44 11.65
C VAL A 427 -6.66 -10.06 11.79
N LEU A 428 -7.14 -9.05 11.06
CA LEU A 428 -6.61 -7.68 11.10
C LEU A 428 -6.91 -6.91 12.38
N ASP A 429 -8.04 -7.18 13.02
CA ASP A 429 -8.45 -6.55 14.28
C ASP A 429 -7.47 -6.87 15.43
N GLN A 430 -6.56 -7.82 15.21
CA GLN A 430 -5.46 -8.18 16.10
C GLN A 430 -4.09 -8.04 15.42
N LEU A 431 -3.96 -7.14 14.45
CA LEU A 431 -2.74 -6.90 13.68
C LEU A 431 -2.17 -8.16 13.04
N MET A 432 -3.01 -9.11 12.64
CA MET A 432 -2.61 -10.37 12.03
C MET A 432 -1.50 -11.09 12.81
N VAL A 433 -1.47 -10.95 14.14
CA VAL A 433 -0.49 -11.60 15.00
C VAL A 433 -1.06 -12.92 15.48
N GLU A 434 -0.33 -14.00 15.26
CA GLU A 434 -0.63 -15.35 15.79
C GLU A 434 -0.14 -15.49 17.22
N GLU A 435 1.07 -15.02 17.49
CA GLU A 435 1.66 -15.05 18.83
C GLU A 435 2.64 -13.89 18.99
N TRP A 436 2.53 -13.20 20.13
CA TRP A 436 3.55 -12.27 20.59
C TRP A 436 4.62 -13.07 21.33
N LYS A 437 5.77 -13.32 20.70
CA LYS A 437 6.89 -13.98 21.37
C LYS A 437 7.35 -13.13 22.55
N ASN A 438 7.18 -13.65 23.77
CA ASN A 438 7.78 -13.08 24.97
C ASN A 438 9.29 -13.39 24.93
N SER A 439 10.11 -12.38 24.65
CA SER A 439 11.56 -12.47 24.82
C SER A 439 11.95 -12.19 26.27
#